data_AF-A0A240BRB1-F1
#
_entry.id   AF-A0A240BRB1-F1
#
_cell.length_a   1.000
_cell.length_b   1.000
_cell.length_c   1.000
_cell.angle_alpha   90.00
_cell.angle_beta   90.00
_cell.angle_gamma   90.00
#
_symmetry.space_group_name_H-M   'P 1'
#
loop_
_entity.id
_entity.type
_entity.pdbx_description
1 polymer ?
#
loop_
_entity_poly.entity_id
_entity_poly.type
_entity_poly.pdbx_seq_one_letter_code
_entity_poly.pdbx_strand_id
1 'polypeptide(L)'
;MKKLGLAIALGKDANSHTRTFIEAINYSLKHFPEFKKNTLKIVNDEKSPAGGKRAAIELIEWGAKVVVGHFSSFAALAALPLYIRQSIPLILPASTARELGKYNKVNRTEVLKYQKDDAALMAYCVDDSIINCQGGNVYAVVQDNPYANHMIEHLPLLADVRVIRELPEQVEKEDSFILIGYSDFASAIIKRLSQTQIYRILLVDDSDSVEVYNSCLLRPQRLSRVRSASHISRHGMIRPYWNETLLALSLACSIAPQPEAASGDELSFSTYLGLQYFDKSNCYGDCVLVSDDLD
;
A
#
# COMPACT_ATOMS: atom_id res chain seq x y z
N MET A 1 24.58 5.96 -15.93
CA MET A 1 23.85 4.76 -15.49
C MET A 1 23.61 4.87 -13.99
N LYS A 2 22.36 4.79 -13.53
CA LYS A 2 21.99 4.99 -12.13
C LYS A 2 21.77 3.63 -11.45
N LYS A 3 22.14 3.51 -10.17
CA LYS A 3 21.88 2.32 -9.35
C LYS A 3 20.54 2.48 -8.62
N LEU A 4 19.53 1.72 -9.03
CA LEU A 4 18.21 1.70 -8.38
C LEU A 4 18.14 0.50 -7.43
N GLY A 5 17.95 0.77 -6.14
CA GLY A 5 17.66 -0.25 -5.16
C GLY A 5 16.18 -0.57 -5.15
N LEU A 6 15.83 -1.85 -5.10
CA LEU A 6 14.46 -2.34 -5.09
C LEU A 6 14.28 -3.23 -3.86
N ALA A 7 13.40 -2.86 -2.93
CA ALA A 7 13.21 -3.60 -1.69
C ALA A 7 11.79 -4.16 -1.62
N ILE A 8 11.66 -5.47 -1.43
CA ILE A 8 10.35 -6.14 -1.39
C ILE A 8 10.49 -7.44 -0.58
N ALA A 9 9.38 -7.93 -0.02
CA ALA A 9 9.37 -9.25 0.61
C ALA A 9 9.54 -10.34 -0.45
N LEU A 10 10.51 -11.24 -0.27
CA LEU A 10 10.83 -12.34 -1.17
C LEU A 10 10.77 -13.69 -0.45
N GLY A 11 10.71 -14.78 -1.22
CA GLY A 11 10.73 -16.14 -0.68
C GLY A 11 9.43 -16.45 0.08
N LYS A 12 9.57 -16.96 1.30
CA LYS A 12 8.43 -17.38 2.14
C LYS A 12 7.48 -16.23 2.52
N ASP A 13 7.96 -15.00 2.49
CA ASP A 13 7.21 -13.80 2.89
C ASP A 13 6.63 -13.06 1.65
N ALA A 14 6.82 -13.61 0.45
CA ALA A 14 6.28 -13.03 -0.79
C ALA A 14 4.76 -13.21 -0.86
N ASN A 15 4.06 -12.14 -1.26
CA ASN A 15 2.61 -12.13 -1.42
C ASN A 15 2.19 -11.55 -2.79
N SER A 16 0.90 -11.23 -2.94
CA SER A 16 0.34 -10.56 -4.13
C SER A 16 1.08 -9.27 -4.50
N HIS A 17 1.58 -8.54 -3.50
CA HIS A 17 2.33 -7.30 -3.70
C HIS A 17 3.70 -7.58 -4.33
N THR A 18 4.39 -8.62 -3.87
CA THR A 18 5.66 -9.07 -4.49
C THR A 18 5.45 -9.41 -5.95
N ARG A 19 4.41 -10.17 -6.29
CA ARG A 19 4.09 -10.53 -7.68
C ARG A 19 3.88 -9.28 -8.53
N THR A 20 3.03 -8.36 -8.06
CA THR A 20 2.74 -7.10 -8.76
C THR A 20 4.00 -6.27 -8.98
N PHE A 21 4.86 -6.16 -7.95
CA PHE A 21 6.10 -5.38 -8.03
C PHE A 21 7.07 -5.95 -9.07
N ILE A 22 7.28 -7.28 -9.07
CA ILE A 22 8.15 -7.96 -10.05
C ILE A 22 7.57 -7.86 -11.47
N GLU A 23 6.26 -8.03 -11.64
CA GLU A 23 5.59 -7.83 -12.93
C GLU A 23 5.78 -6.40 -13.45
N ALA A 24 5.69 -5.39 -12.59
CA ALA A 24 5.85 -3.98 -12.97
C ALA A 24 7.30 -3.64 -13.33
N ILE A 25 8.28 -4.24 -12.65
CA ILE A 25 9.71 -4.15 -13.01
C ILE A 25 9.93 -4.76 -14.40
N ASN A 26 9.42 -5.97 -14.64
CA ASN A 26 9.56 -6.65 -15.93
C ASN A 26 8.89 -5.86 -17.06
N TYR A 27 7.69 -5.34 -16.81
CA TYR A 27 7.00 -4.45 -17.73
C TYR A 27 7.85 -3.21 -18.02
N SER A 28 8.42 -2.57 -16.99
CA SER A 28 9.22 -1.37 -17.17
C SER A 28 10.51 -1.64 -17.96
N LEU A 29 11.19 -2.77 -17.70
CA LEU A 29 12.37 -3.20 -18.47
C LEU A 29 12.05 -3.46 -19.94
N LYS A 30 10.85 -3.99 -20.22
CA LYS A 30 10.40 -4.31 -21.58
C LYS A 30 9.97 -3.08 -22.36
N HIS A 31 9.29 -2.13 -21.71
CA HIS A 31 8.57 -1.06 -22.40
C HIS A 31 9.22 0.33 -22.29
N PHE A 32 10.10 0.57 -21.32
CA PHE A 32 10.68 1.90 -21.09
C PHE A 32 12.22 1.89 -21.17
N PRO A 33 12.81 2.39 -22.27
CA PRO A 33 14.27 2.52 -22.43
C PRO A 33 14.94 3.30 -21.29
N GLU A 34 14.25 4.31 -20.75
CA GLU A 34 14.68 5.15 -19.63
C GLU A 34 14.85 4.36 -18.33
N PHE A 35 14.05 3.31 -18.14
CA PHE A 35 14.19 2.39 -17.01
C PHE A 35 15.30 1.37 -17.29
N LYS A 36 15.33 0.81 -18.50
CA LYS A 36 16.29 -0.22 -18.92
C LYS A 36 17.77 0.19 -18.82
N LYS A 37 18.08 1.48 -18.97
CA LYS A 37 19.46 2.00 -18.87
C LYS A 37 20.05 2.02 -17.45
N ASN A 38 19.28 1.63 -16.43
CA ASN A 38 19.70 1.64 -15.03
C ASN A 38 20.18 0.27 -14.56
N THR A 39 21.04 0.25 -13.55
CA THR A 39 21.41 -0.99 -12.86
C THR A 39 20.45 -1.20 -11.71
N LEU A 40 19.88 -2.39 -11.61
CA LEU A 40 18.90 -2.74 -10.58
C LEU A 40 19.51 -3.73 -9.58
N LYS A 41 19.17 -3.58 -8.30
CA LYS A 41 19.40 -4.61 -7.29
C LYS A 41 18.13 -4.80 -6.48
N ILE A 42 17.62 -6.03 -6.46
CA ILE A 42 16.46 -6.42 -5.65
C ILE A 42 16.97 -7.06 -4.36
N VAL A 43 16.47 -6.62 -3.22
CA VAL A 43 16.80 -7.15 -1.88
C VAL A 43 15.53 -7.56 -1.14
N ASN A 44 15.65 -8.59 -0.29
CA ASN A 44 14.55 -9.06 0.54
C ASN A 44 14.43 -8.22 1.82
N ASP A 45 13.27 -7.61 2.05
CA ASP A 45 12.99 -6.89 3.31
C ASP A 45 12.16 -7.71 4.32
N GLU A 46 11.77 -8.94 3.96
CA GLU A 46 11.06 -9.91 4.80
C GLU A 46 9.79 -9.36 5.47
N LYS A 47 9.19 -8.30 4.90
CA LYS A 47 8.02 -7.61 5.48
C LYS A 47 8.23 -7.14 6.93
N SER A 48 9.47 -7.08 7.44
CA SER A 48 9.75 -6.92 8.87
C SER A 48 10.70 -5.76 9.18
N PRO A 49 10.71 -5.22 10.42
CA PRO A 49 11.66 -4.18 10.80
C PRO A 49 13.12 -4.62 10.65
N ALA A 50 13.43 -5.87 11.02
CA ALA A 50 14.79 -6.39 10.95
C ALA A 50 15.23 -6.61 9.49
N GLY A 51 14.35 -7.16 8.65
CA GLY A 51 14.59 -7.33 7.22
C GLY A 51 14.71 -5.99 6.50
N GLY A 52 13.85 -5.02 6.79
CA GLY A 52 13.95 -3.65 6.26
C GLY A 52 15.29 -2.98 6.56
N LYS A 53 15.81 -3.12 7.79
CA LYS A 53 17.16 -2.62 8.14
C LYS A 53 18.26 -3.31 7.35
N ARG A 54 18.22 -4.65 7.23
CA ARG A 54 19.23 -5.40 6.47
C ARG A 54 19.21 -5.05 4.99
N ALA A 55 18.03 -5.01 4.38
CA ALA A 55 17.82 -4.58 3.01
C ALA A 55 18.40 -3.18 2.76
N ALA A 56 18.16 -2.23 3.68
CA ALA A 56 18.70 -0.89 3.56
C ALA A 56 20.22 -0.83 3.65
N ILE A 57 20.83 -1.55 4.61
CA ILE A 57 22.30 -1.66 4.72
C ILE A 57 22.87 -2.20 3.41
N GLU A 58 22.30 -3.29 2.89
CA GLU A 58 22.78 -3.93 1.68
C GLU A 58 22.67 -3.02 0.44
N LEU A 59 21.58 -2.26 0.32
CA LEU A 59 21.40 -1.30 -0.79
C LEU A 59 22.33 -0.09 -0.67
N ILE A 60 22.56 0.39 0.56
CA ILE A 60 23.53 1.47 0.85
C ILE A 60 24.94 1.02 0.47
N GLU A 61 25.38 -0.14 0.94
CA GLU A 61 26.71 -0.71 0.65
C GLU A 61 26.90 -0.95 -0.85
N TRP A 62 25.84 -1.38 -1.54
CA TRP A 62 25.86 -1.53 -2.99
C TRP A 62 25.95 -0.19 -3.74
N GLY A 63 25.65 0.93 -3.08
CA GLY A 63 25.72 2.28 -3.62
C GLY A 63 24.45 2.69 -4.38
N ALA A 64 23.28 2.25 -3.92
CA ALA A 64 22.00 2.72 -4.45
C ALA A 64 21.91 4.24 -4.43
N LYS A 65 21.35 4.83 -5.49
CA LYS A 65 21.13 6.28 -5.63
C LYS A 65 19.69 6.69 -5.33
N VAL A 66 18.79 5.71 -5.30
CA VAL A 66 17.38 5.83 -4.94
C VAL A 66 16.90 4.43 -4.63
N VAL A 67 15.96 4.30 -3.70
CA VAL A 67 15.30 3.04 -3.38
C VAL A 67 13.82 3.14 -3.70
N VAL A 68 13.27 2.10 -4.34
CA VAL A 68 11.83 1.92 -4.56
C VAL A 68 11.39 0.64 -3.84
N GLY A 69 10.29 0.71 -3.10
CA GLY A 69 9.66 -0.49 -2.54
C GLY A 69 9.32 -0.31 -1.07
N HIS A 70 9.75 -1.27 -0.24
CA HIS A 70 9.32 -1.42 1.15
C HIS A 70 7.80 -1.35 1.27
N PHE A 71 7.11 -2.35 0.73
CA PHE A 71 5.65 -2.38 0.72
C PHE A 71 5.07 -2.54 2.13
N SER A 72 5.83 -3.15 3.05
CA SER A 72 5.50 -3.17 4.48
C SER A 72 5.87 -1.85 5.14
N SER A 73 4.88 -1.19 5.75
CA SER A 73 5.08 -0.02 6.61
C SER A 73 6.14 -0.27 7.70
N PHE A 74 6.18 -1.47 8.30
CA PHE A 74 7.17 -1.82 9.31
C PHE A 74 8.59 -1.90 8.76
N ALA A 75 8.76 -2.49 7.57
CA ALA A 75 10.06 -2.54 6.90
C ALA A 75 10.52 -1.13 6.49
N ALA A 76 9.61 -0.34 5.91
CA ALA A 76 9.87 1.04 5.48
C ALA A 76 10.31 1.92 6.65
N LEU A 77 9.57 1.90 7.76
CA LEU A 77 9.91 2.70 8.95
C LEU A 77 11.27 2.34 9.54
N ALA A 78 11.65 1.06 9.50
CA ALA A 78 12.92 0.60 10.03
C ALA A 78 14.10 0.93 9.09
N ALA A 79 13.87 0.90 7.78
CA ALA A 79 14.85 1.23 6.75
C ALA A 79 15.09 2.75 6.62
N LEU A 80 14.03 3.55 6.77
CA LEU A 80 14.04 4.98 6.47
C LEU A 80 15.16 5.79 7.17
N PRO A 81 15.41 5.63 8.48
CA PRO A 81 16.51 6.35 9.13
C PRO A 81 17.88 6.07 8.52
N LEU A 82 18.09 4.89 7.92
CA LEU A 82 19.35 4.52 7.29
C LEU A 82 19.54 5.26 5.97
N TYR A 83 18.50 5.34 5.14
CA TYR A 83 18.55 6.06 3.88
C TYR A 83 18.68 7.57 4.08
N ILE A 84 17.99 8.13 5.08
CA ILE A 84 18.11 9.56 5.45
C ILE A 84 19.57 9.92 5.75
N ARG A 85 20.26 9.11 6.57
CA ARG A 85 21.67 9.36 6.93
C ARG A 85 22.61 9.36 5.73
N GLN A 86 22.23 8.69 4.64
CA GLN A 86 23.01 8.60 3.41
C GLN A 86 22.46 9.50 2.29
N SER A 87 21.43 10.32 2.57
CA SER A 87 20.74 11.15 1.58
C SER A 87 20.26 10.35 0.36
N ILE A 88 19.77 9.13 0.57
CA ILE A 88 19.20 8.28 -0.48
C ILE A 88 17.68 8.48 -0.49
N PRO A 89 17.09 8.98 -1.59
CA PRO A 89 15.64 9.10 -1.71
C PRO A 89 14.95 7.74 -1.60
N LEU A 90 13.79 7.71 -0.94
CA LEU A 90 12.98 6.52 -0.74
C LEU A 90 11.60 6.74 -1.36
N ILE A 91 11.24 5.93 -2.35
CA ILE A 91 9.94 5.99 -3.01
C ILE A 91 9.12 4.78 -2.57
N LEU A 92 7.93 5.04 -2.04
CA LEU A 92 7.06 4.08 -1.37
C LEU A 92 5.77 3.88 -2.17
N PRO A 93 5.67 2.80 -2.97
CA PRO A 93 4.49 2.53 -3.77
C PRO A 93 3.26 2.13 -2.93
N ALA A 94 3.47 1.46 -1.80
CA ALA A 94 2.39 0.81 -1.03
C ALA A 94 2.38 1.11 0.48
N SER A 95 3.49 1.55 1.07
CA SER A 95 3.53 1.80 2.52
C SER A 95 2.60 2.95 2.94
N THR A 96 1.75 2.68 3.91
CA THR A 96 0.66 3.58 4.36
C THR A 96 0.96 4.28 5.67
N ALA A 97 1.86 3.77 6.53
CA ALA A 97 2.09 4.34 7.87
C ALA A 97 2.25 5.87 7.88
N ARG A 98 1.56 6.51 8.82
CA ARG A 98 1.49 7.98 8.93
C ARG A 98 2.83 8.58 9.32
N GLU A 99 3.64 7.87 10.10
CA GLU A 99 4.96 8.29 10.58
C GLU A 99 5.91 8.56 9.42
N LEU A 100 5.79 7.83 8.30
CA LEU A 100 6.61 8.03 7.11
C LEU A 100 6.48 9.47 6.58
N GLY A 101 5.28 10.07 6.64
CA GLY A 101 5.05 11.47 6.27
C GLY A 101 5.59 12.48 7.28
N LYS A 102 5.85 12.09 8.54
CA LYS A 102 6.47 12.96 9.55
C LYS A 102 7.98 13.10 9.32
N TYR A 103 8.66 12.01 8.97
CA TYR A 103 10.10 12.02 8.70
C TYR A 103 10.49 12.94 7.53
N ASN A 104 9.60 13.09 6.54
CA ASN A 104 9.75 14.05 5.44
C ASN A 104 9.94 15.49 5.91
N LYS A 105 9.21 15.90 6.95
CA LYS A 105 9.20 17.30 7.41
C LYS A 105 10.48 17.69 8.16
N VAL A 106 11.23 16.73 8.67
CA VAL A 106 12.35 16.97 9.58
C VAL A 106 13.70 16.88 8.89
N ASN A 107 13.89 15.91 7.98
CA ASN A 107 15.24 15.51 7.56
C ASN A 107 15.58 15.78 6.09
N ARG A 108 14.75 16.52 5.34
CA ARG A 108 15.01 16.99 3.96
C ARG A 108 15.37 15.90 2.92
N THR A 109 15.25 14.61 3.25
CA THR A 109 15.37 13.51 2.29
C THR A 109 14.00 13.25 1.67
N GLU A 110 13.95 13.14 0.34
CA GLU A 110 12.71 12.89 -0.40
C GLU A 110 12.18 11.47 -0.11
N VAL A 111 11.27 11.34 0.86
CA VAL A 111 10.38 10.17 0.93
C VAL A 111 9.10 10.50 0.17
N LEU A 112 8.86 9.81 -0.93
CA LEU A 112 7.72 10.06 -1.83
C LEU A 112 6.76 8.89 -1.75
N LYS A 113 5.50 9.15 -1.38
CA LYS A 113 4.46 8.12 -1.16
C LYS A 113 3.40 8.18 -2.27
N TYR A 114 2.95 7.01 -2.71
CA TYR A 114 1.82 6.90 -3.65
C TYR A 114 0.51 6.43 -3.01
N GLN A 115 0.53 6.07 -1.73
CA GLN A 115 -0.67 5.72 -0.97
C GLN A 115 -1.09 6.84 -0.03
N LYS A 116 -2.39 6.94 0.23
CA LYS A 116 -2.90 7.62 1.41
C LYS A 116 -2.46 6.89 2.68
N ASP A 117 -2.51 7.59 3.81
CA ASP A 117 -2.15 6.98 5.08
C ASP A 117 -3.29 6.15 5.69
N ASP A 118 -2.93 5.34 6.69
CA ASP A 118 -3.87 4.43 7.36
C ASP A 118 -5.07 5.18 7.95
N ALA A 119 -4.88 6.42 8.42
CA ALA A 119 -5.96 7.26 8.93
C ALA A 119 -6.96 7.64 7.85
N ALA A 120 -6.49 8.10 6.69
CA ALA A 120 -7.37 8.39 5.56
C ALA A 120 -8.07 7.11 5.05
N LEU A 121 -7.35 5.98 4.99
CA LEU A 121 -7.90 4.70 4.54
C LEU A 121 -9.02 4.20 5.48
N MET A 122 -8.77 4.22 6.80
CA MET A 122 -9.76 3.80 7.80
C MET A 122 -10.97 4.72 7.87
N ALA A 123 -10.77 6.03 7.83
CA ALA A 123 -11.89 6.98 7.75
C ALA A 123 -12.76 6.70 6.51
N TYR A 124 -12.14 6.52 5.34
CA TYR A 124 -12.87 6.19 4.11
C TYR A 124 -13.65 4.87 4.23
N CYS A 125 -13.03 3.79 4.75
CA CYS A 125 -13.69 2.49 4.89
C CYS A 125 -14.91 2.55 5.82
N VAL A 126 -14.80 3.32 6.90
CA VAL A 126 -15.88 3.53 7.86
C VAL A 126 -17.00 4.35 7.23
N ASP A 127 -16.68 5.50 6.65
CA ASP A 127 -17.67 6.37 6.01
C ASP A 127 -18.40 5.63 4.89
N ASP A 128 -17.67 4.91 4.04
CA ASP A 128 -18.24 4.13 2.94
C ASP A 128 -19.11 2.97 3.46
N SER A 129 -18.74 2.33 4.57
CA SER A 129 -19.56 1.27 5.17
C SER A 129 -20.84 1.80 5.82
N ILE A 130 -20.78 2.97 6.47
CA ILE A 130 -21.94 3.62 7.08
C ILE A 130 -22.89 4.15 6.00
N ILE A 131 -22.37 4.85 4.98
CA ILE A 131 -23.18 5.41 3.89
C ILE A 131 -23.90 4.31 3.11
N ASN A 132 -23.25 3.16 2.93
CA ASN A 132 -23.80 2.05 2.17
C ASN A 132 -24.45 0.97 3.03
N CYS A 133 -24.65 1.16 4.34
CA CYS A 133 -25.29 0.14 5.18
C CYS A 133 -26.78 -0.04 4.81
N GLN A 134 -27.34 -1.22 5.08
CA GLN A 134 -28.77 -1.53 4.87
C GLN A 134 -29.52 -1.66 6.20
N GLY A 135 -29.12 -0.88 7.21
CA GLY A 135 -29.72 -0.92 8.55
C GLY A 135 -29.22 -2.06 9.44
N GLY A 136 -28.36 -2.95 8.94
CA GLY A 136 -27.62 -3.92 9.75
C GLY A 136 -26.41 -3.30 10.44
N ASN A 137 -25.70 -4.11 11.23
CA ASN A 137 -24.52 -3.67 11.97
C ASN A 137 -23.30 -3.60 11.03
N VAL A 138 -22.38 -2.68 11.34
CA VAL A 138 -21.07 -2.62 10.68
C VAL A 138 -20.01 -3.16 11.64
N TYR A 139 -19.31 -4.20 11.22
CA TYR A 139 -18.23 -4.84 11.97
C TYR A 139 -16.88 -4.59 11.32
N ALA A 140 -15.87 -4.23 12.11
CA ALA A 140 -14.48 -4.34 11.71
C ALA A 140 -13.91 -5.63 12.27
N VAL A 141 -13.65 -6.61 11.41
CA VAL A 141 -13.08 -7.92 11.79
C VAL A 141 -11.57 -7.86 11.68
N VAL A 142 -10.90 -7.94 12.82
CA VAL A 142 -9.48 -7.61 12.96
C VAL A 142 -8.66 -8.84 13.31
N GLN A 143 -7.64 -9.12 12.51
CA GLN A 143 -6.65 -10.15 12.84
C GLN A 143 -5.85 -9.73 14.08
N ASP A 144 -5.60 -10.65 15.02
CA ASP A 144 -4.70 -10.35 16.14
C ASP A 144 -3.23 -10.45 15.73
N ASN A 145 -2.73 -9.37 15.12
CA ASN A 145 -1.33 -9.22 14.76
C ASN A 145 -0.89 -7.74 14.79
N PRO A 146 0.42 -7.45 14.76
CA PRO A 146 0.91 -6.07 14.83
C PRO A 146 0.39 -5.15 13.72
N TYR A 147 0.20 -5.67 12.49
CA TYR A 147 -0.26 -4.88 11.35
C TYR A 147 -1.72 -4.43 11.53
N ALA A 148 -2.63 -5.37 11.75
CA ALA A 148 -4.05 -5.08 11.91
C ALA A 148 -4.33 -4.31 13.22
N ASN A 149 -3.56 -4.59 14.28
CA ASN A 149 -3.64 -3.82 15.53
C ASN A 149 -3.20 -2.36 15.33
N HIS A 150 -2.21 -2.10 14.48
CA HIS A 150 -1.83 -0.73 14.13
C HIS A 150 -2.90 -0.03 13.27
N MET A 151 -3.50 -0.74 12.30
CA MET A 151 -4.58 -0.20 11.47
C MET A 151 -5.78 0.29 12.31
N ILE A 152 -6.16 -0.45 13.36
CA ILE A 152 -7.33 -0.06 14.18
C ILE A 152 -7.07 1.12 15.11
N GLU A 153 -5.81 1.49 15.37
CA GLU A 153 -5.48 2.74 16.09
C GLU A 153 -5.96 3.98 15.30
N HIS A 154 -6.25 3.79 14.02
CA HIS A 154 -6.75 4.82 13.11
C HIS A 154 -8.27 4.77 12.88
N LEU A 155 -8.98 3.83 13.52
CA LEU A 155 -10.44 3.77 13.43
C LEU A 155 -11.05 4.94 14.23
N PRO A 156 -11.98 5.72 13.65
CA PRO A 156 -12.55 6.88 14.34
C PRO A 156 -13.31 6.48 15.62
N LEU A 157 -12.96 7.10 16.75
CA LEU A 157 -13.50 6.74 18.09
C LEU A 157 -15.04 6.84 18.22
N LEU A 158 -15.68 7.66 17.40
CA LEU A 158 -17.14 7.89 17.41
C LEU A 158 -17.86 7.18 16.25
N ALA A 159 -17.17 6.30 15.53
CA ALA A 159 -17.77 5.52 14.47
C ALA A 159 -18.73 4.48 15.05
N ASP A 160 -19.90 4.31 14.44
CA ASP A 160 -20.83 3.22 14.74
C ASP A 160 -20.36 1.91 14.09
N VAL A 161 -19.14 1.49 14.45
CA VAL A 161 -18.47 0.30 13.93
C VAL A 161 -18.00 -0.56 15.10
N ARG A 162 -18.43 -1.82 15.12
CA ARG A 162 -18.06 -2.79 16.16
C ARG A 162 -16.76 -3.48 15.79
N VAL A 163 -15.70 -3.21 16.54
CA VAL A 163 -14.41 -3.88 16.37
C VAL A 163 -14.47 -5.26 17.03
N ILE A 164 -14.27 -6.31 16.24
CA ILE A 164 -14.35 -7.71 16.68
C ILE A 164 -13.13 -8.50 16.19
N ARG A 165 -12.74 -9.53 16.94
CA ARG A 165 -11.68 -10.48 16.55
C ARG A 165 -12.25 -11.85 16.17
N GLU A 166 -13.47 -12.11 16.60
CA GLU A 166 -14.22 -13.32 16.31
C GLU A 166 -15.59 -12.91 15.75
N LEU A 167 -16.11 -13.71 14.82
CA LEU A 167 -17.42 -13.47 14.23
C LEU A 167 -18.51 -13.62 15.30
N PRO A 168 -19.57 -12.79 15.25
CA PRO A 168 -20.69 -12.93 16.16
C PRO A 168 -21.38 -14.29 15.96
N GLU A 169 -22.03 -14.79 17.02
CA GLU A 169 -22.79 -16.05 16.96
C GLU A 169 -23.94 -15.98 15.96
N GLN A 170 -24.52 -14.80 15.80
CA GLN A 170 -25.60 -14.49 14.86
C GLN A 170 -25.12 -13.41 13.89
N VAL A 171 -25.17 -13.72 12.61
CA VAL A 171 -24.87 -12.79 11.51
C VAL A 171 -26.17 -12.55 10.76
N GLU A 172 -26.59 -11.30 10.69
CA GLU A 172 -27.81 -10.90 9.99
C GLU A 172 -27.53 -10.65 8.51
N LYS A 173 -28.56 -10.76 7.67
CA LYS A 173 -28.42 -10.58 6.22
C LYS A 173 -27.99 -9.16 5.88
N GLU A 174 -28.38 -8.17 6.68
CA GLU A 174 -28.11 -6.75 6.47
C GLU A 174 -26.74 -6.32 7.02
N ASP A 175 -26.02 -7.19 7.72
CA ASP A 175 -24.72 -6.88 8.32
C ASP A 175 -23.63 -6.63 7.26
N SER A 176 -22.70 -5.75 7.60
CA SER A 176 -21.54 -5.37 6.79
C SER A 176 -20.24 -5.62 7.53
N PHE A 177 -19.23 -6.15 6.84
CA PHE A 177 -17.96 -6.54 7.44
C PHE A 177 -16.78 -5.87 6.74
N ILE A 178 -15.98 -5.11 7.48
CA ILE A 178 -14.68 -4.57 7.06
C ILE A 178 -13.61 -5.56 7.52
N LEU A 179 -12.85 -6.15 6.60
CA LEU A 179 -11.81 -7.11 6.94
C LEU A 179 -10.44 -6.44 7.03
N ILE A 180 -9.80 -6.52 8.19
CA ILE A 180 -8.50 -5.91 8.48
C ILE A 180 -7.52 -7.00 8.90
N GLY A 181 -6.58 -7.34 8.02
CA GLY A 181 -5.59 -8.38 8.24
C GLY A 181 -4.99 -8.87 6.93
N TYR A 182 -4.22 -9.95 7.00
CA TYR A 182 -3.61 -10.56 5.83
C TYR A 182 -4.58 -11.47 5.07
N SER A 183 -4.26 -11.75 3.80
CA SER A 183 -5.05 -12.57 2.89
C SER A 183 -5.49 -13.92 3.46
N ASP A 184 -4.64 -14.64 4.19
CA ASP A 184 -4.98 -15.96 4.74
C ASP A 184 -6.07 -15.87 5.82
N PHE A 185 -5.96 -14.83 6.67
CA PHE A 185 -6.98 -14.53 7.67
C PHE A 185 -8.29 -14.11 7.00
N ALA A 186 -8.21 -13.18 6.03
CA ALA A 186 -9.38 -12.70 5.31
C ALA A 186 -10.09 -13.86 4.57
N SER A 187 -9.33 -14.76 3.94
CA SER A 187 -9.85 -15.97 3.29
C SER A 187 -10.63 -16.86 4.25
N ALA A 188 -10.08 -17.10 5.45
CA ALA A 188 -10.73 -17.90 6.49
C ALA A 188 -12.02 -17.23 7.01
N ILE A 189 -12.01 -15.92 7.20
CA ILE A 189 -13.18 -15.16 7.66
C ILE A 189 -14.28 -15.13 6.59
N ILE A 190 -13.95 -14.80 5.34
CA ILE A 190 -14.92 -14.81 4.23
C ILE A 190 -15.55 -16.17 4.10
N LYS A 191 -14.76 -17.26 4.16
CA LYS A 191 -15.31 -18.61 4.04
C LYS A 191 -16.37 -18.93 5.11
N ARG A 192 -16.23 -18.39 6.31
CA ARG A 192 -17.22 -18.53 7.40
C ARG A 192 -18.42 -17.62 7.18
N LEU A 193 -18.19 -16.35 6.87
CA LEU A 193 -19.24 -15.36 6.62
C LEU A 193 -20.13 -15.71 5.42
N SER A 194 -19.52 -16.23 4.36
CA SER A 194 -20.20 -16.65 3.12
C SER A 194 -20.93 -17.98 3.23
N GLN A 195 -21.06 -18.58 4.42
CA GLN A 195 -21.96 -19.71 4.65
C GLN A 195 -23.43 -19.25 4.67
N THR A 196 -23.67 -17.97 4.94
CA THR A 196 -24.98 -17.31 4.88
C THR A 196 -24.94 -16.19 3.85
N GLN A 197 -26.12 -15.79 3.36
CA GLN A 197 -26.22 -14.62 2.51
C GLN A 197 -26.11 -13.37 3.38
N ILE A 198 -24.99 -12.65 3.26
CA ILE A 198 -24.78 -11.36 3.93
C ILE A 198 -24.81 -10.22 2.91
N TYR A 199 -24.99 -9.00 3.42
CA TYR A 199 -25.09 -7.82 2.58
C TYR A 199 -23.73 -7.46 2.01
N ARG A 200 -22.75 -7.15 2.87
CA ARG A 200 -21.47 -6.59 2.39
C ARG A 200 -20.24 -7.12 3.08
N ILE A 201 -19.20 -7.39 2.29
CA ILE A 201 -17.83 -7.50 2.76
C ILE A 201 -16.98 -6.43 2.07
N LEU A 202 -16.23 -5.67 2.85
CA LEU A 202 -15.27 -4.67 2.39
C LEU A 202 -13.84 -5.15 2.72
N LEU A 203 -13.03 -5.36 1.69
CA LEU A 203 -11.62 -5.70 1.84
C LEU A 203 -10.74 -4.46 1.84
N VAL A 204 -9.77 -4.46 2.73
CA VAL A 204 -8.81 -3.38 2.94
C VAL A 204 -7.38 -3.90 2.77
N ASP A 205 -6.60 -3.22 1.92
CA ASP A 205 -5.15 -3.40 1.80
C ASP A 205 -4.71 -4.87 1.68
N ASP A 206 -3.95 -5.42 2.63
CA ASP A 206 -3.41 -6.79 2.55
C ASP A 206 -4.48 -7.89 2.55
N SER A 207 -5.75 -7.56 2.82
CA SER A 207 -6.88 -8.48 2.68
C SER A 207 -7.45 -8.53 1.26
N ASP A 208 -7.11 -7.58 0.37
CA ASP A 208 -7.45 -7.62 -1.06
C ASP A 208 -6.52 -8.59 -1.78
N SER A 209 -7.00 -9.81 -2.01
CA SER A 209 -6.29 -10.79 -2.83
C SER A 209 -7.23 -11.71 -3.60
N VAL A 210 -6.73 -12.27 -4.70
CA VAL A 210 -7.49 -13.21 -5.54
C VAL A 210 -7.90 -14.47 -4.77
N GLU A 211 -7.04 -14.92 -3.86
CA GLU A 211 -7.28 -16.07 -2.98
C GLU A 211 -8.44 -15.82 -2.02
N VAL A 212 -8.57 -14.58 -1.52
CA VAL A 212 -9.65 -14.15 -0.64
C VAL A 212 -10.99 -14.17 -1.39
N TYR A 213 -11.03 -13.66 -2.62
CA TYR A 213 -12.22 -13.72 -3.47
C TYR A 213 -12.67 -15.15 -3.76
N ASN A 214 -11.73 -16.02 -4.08
CA ASN A 214 -12.01 -17.43 -4.39
C ASN A 214 -12.42 -18.25 -3.16
N SER A 215 -12.28 -17.71 -1.95
CA SER A 215 -12.68 -18.37 -0.71
C SER A 215 -14.16 -18.21 -0.36
N CYS A 216 -14.89 -17.39 -1.12
CA CYS A 216 -16.31 -17.14 -0.94
C CYS A 216 -17.15 -18.37 -1.34
N LEU A 217 -17.98 -18.88 -0.43
CA LEU A 217 -18.90 -20.01 -0.70
C LEU A 217 -20.20 -19.52 -1.35
N LEU A 218 -20.88 -18.58 -0.71
CA LEU A 218 -21.97 -17.79 -1.27
C LEU A 218 -21.50 -16.34 -1.40
N ARG A 219 -21.63 -15.76 -2.60
CA ARG A 219 -21.24 -14.36 -2.76
C ARG A 219 -22.14 -13.44 -1.93
N PRO A 220 -21.55 -12.51 -1.16
CA PRO A 220 -22.34 -11.46 -0.51
C PRO A 220 -23.02 -10.61 -1.57
N GLN A 221 -24.05 -9.87 -1.19
CA GLN A 221 -24.74 -8.97 -2.13
C GLN A 221 -23.78 -7.90 -2.69
N ARG A 222 -22.80 -7.48 -1.89
CA ARG A 222 -21.70 -6.61 -2.27
C ARG A 222 -20.39 -7.14 -1.72
N LEU A 223 -19.46 -7.49 -2.61
CA LEU A 223 -18.07 -7.74 -2.26
C LEU A 223 -17.26 -6.57 -2.81
N SER A 224 -16.78 -5.71 -1.92
CA SER A 224 -16.10 -4.48 -2.27
C SER A 224 -14.66 -4.53 -1.80
N ARG A 225 -13.79 -3.74 -2.43
CA ARG A 225 -12.44 -3.43 -1.95
C ARG A 225 -12.25 -1.93 -1.83
N VAL A 226 -11.37 -1.49 -0.94
CA VAL A 226 -10.87 -0.11 -0.90
C VAL A 226 -9.39 -0.10 -1.25
N ARG A 227 -9.01 0.80 -2.16
CA ARG A 227 -7.61 1.01 -2.56
C ARG A 227 -7.34 2.47 -2.86
N SER A 228 -6.07 2.84 -2.84
CA SER A 228 -5.65 4.04 -3.53
C SER A 228 -5.74 3.82 -5.05
N ALA A 229 -6.22 4.81 -5.77
CA ALA A 229 -6.24 4.88 -7.21
C ALA A 229 -5.47 6.11 -7.67
N SER A 230 -4.58 5.89 -8.63
CA SER A 230 -3.88 6.91 -9.39
C SER A 230 -4.41 6.98 -10.82
N HIS A 231 -4.21 8.12 -11.49
CA HIS A 231 -4.82 8.43 -12.79
C HIS A 231 -4.27 7.65 -13.99
N ILE A 232 -3.25 6.78 -13.81
CA ILE A 232 -2.71 5.98 -14.91
C ILE A 232 -3.72 4.90 -15.31
N SER A 233 -4.50 5.17 -16.36
CA SER A 233 -5.41 4.18 -16.95
C SER A 233 -4.81 3.47 -18.18
N ARG A 234 -3.81 4.09 -18.82
CA ARG A 234 -3.27 3.65 -20.13
C ARG A 234 -2.39 2.40 -20.09
N HIS A 235 -1.89 2.00 -18.92
CA HIS A 235 -1.01 0.84 -18.77
C HIS A 235 -1.73 -0.44 -18.30
N GLY A 236 -3.08 -0.43 -18.36
CA GLY A 236 -3.87 -1.60 -18.71
C GLY A 236 -4.07 -2.68 -17.65
N MET A 237 -3.65 -2.49 -16.39
CA MET A 237 -3.97 -3.43 -15.31
C MET A 237 -4.61 -2.73 -14.13
N ILE A 238 -5.85 -3.13 -13.82
CA ILE A 238 -6.59 -2.73 -12.62
C ILE A 238 -6.25 -3.73 -11.51
N ARG A 239 -5.03 -3.65 -10.98
CA ARG A 239 -4.56 -4.47 -9.85
C ARG A 239 -4.02 -3.57 -8.74
N PRO A 240 -4.16 -3.96 -7.46
CA PRO A 240 -3.60 -3.20 -6.35
C PRO A 240 -2.12 -2.88 -6.57
N TYR A 241 -1.72 -1.63 -6.33
CA TYR A 241 -0.33 -1.15 -6.38
C TYR A 241 0.37 -1.16 -7.75
N TRP A 242 -0.29 -1.58 -8.83
CA TRP A 242 0.33 -1.66 -10.16
C TRP A 242 0.75 -0.28 -10.66
N ASN A 243 -0.19 0.66 -10.72
CA ASN A 243 0.06 2.00 -11.24
C ASN A 243 1.04 2.78 -10.36
N GLU A 244 0.89 2.65 -9.05
CA GLU A 244 1.75 3.30 -8.07
C GLU A 244 3.18 2.78 -8.15
N THR A 245 3.35 1.49 -8.43
CA THR A 245 4.67 0.92 -8.73
C THR A 245 5.25 1.48 -10.02
N LEU A 246 4.48 1.53 -11.11
CA LEU A 246 4.98 2.08 -12.38
C LEU A 246 5.40 3.54 -12.25
N LEU A 247 4.57 4.35 -11.59
CA LEU A 247 4.87 5.76 -11.29
C LEU A 247 6.17 5.88 -10.47
N ALA A 248 6.32 5.07 -9.42
CA ALA A 248 7.50 5.06 -8.55
C ALA A 248 8.78 4.67 -9.29
N LEU A 249 8.72 3.64 -10.15
CA LEU A 249 9.84 3.22 -10.99
C LEU A 249 10.23 4.32 -11.99
N SER A 250 9.24 5.03 -12.53
CA SER A 250 9.46 6.16 -13.45
C SER A 250 10.11 7.36 -12.77
N LEU A 251 9.64 7.69 -11.57
CA LEU A 251 10.23 8.72 -10.74
C LEU A 251 11.67 8.38 -10.34
N ALA A 252 11.96 7.13 -9.96
CA ALA A 252 13.31 6.69 -9.59
C ALA A 252 14.35 6.92 -10.70
N CYS A 253 13.94 6.86 -11.97
CA CYS A 253 14.81 7.15 -13.10
C CYS A 253 15.15 8.64 -13.23
N SER A 254 14.24 9.51 -12.78
CA SER A 254 14.26 10.95 -13.04
C SER A 254 14.79 11.76 -11.85
N ILE A 255 14.66 11.24 -10.63
CA ILE A 255 15.00 11.93 -9.38
C ILE A 255 16.50 12.21 -9.28
N ALA A 256 16.96 13.45 -9.42
CA ALA A 256 18.37 13.76 -9.20
C ALA A 256 18.64 13.86 -7.68
N PRO A 257 19.84 13.50 -7.18
CA PRO A 257 20.26 13.93 -5.85
C PRO A 257 20.29 15.47 -5.85
N GLN A 258 19.34 16.11 -5.17
CA GLN A 258 19.26 17.57 -5.12
C GLN A 258 20.27 18.15 -4.11
N PRO A 259 20.96 19.25 -4.43
CA PRO A 259 21.41 20.21 -3.41
C PRO A 259 20.17 20.93 -2.85
N GLU A 260 20.10 21.02 -1.52
CA GLU A 260 19.08 21.71 -0.70
C GLU A 260 17.91 22.37 -1.46
N ALA A 261 16.78 21.68 -1.55
CA ALA A 261 15.56 22.25 -2.11
C ALA A 261 15.10 23.46 -1.26
N ALA A 262 14.79 24.57 -1.94
CA ALA A 262 14.20 25.76 -1.33
C ALA A 262 12.83 25.39 -0.74
N SER A 263 12.63 25.78 0.52
CA SER A 263 11.41 25.46 1.28
C SER A 263 10.18 26.17 0.71
N GLY A 264 9.13 25.42 0.33
CA GLY A 264 7.78 25.99 0.25
C GLY A 264 6.87 25.44 -0.84
N ASP A 265 7.42 24.95 -1.96
CA ASP A 265 6.61 24.63 -3.14
C ASP A 265 6.31 23.13 -3.29
N GLU A 266 5.16 22.84 -3.92
CA GLU A 266 4.77 21.49 -4.36
C GLU A 266 5.87 20.88 -5.24
N LEU A 267 6.23 19.61 -4.98
CA LEU A 267 7.27 18.92 -5.75
C LEU A 267 6.66 18.40 -7.04
N SER A 268 7.27 18.75 -8.17
CA SER A 268 6.88 18.22 -9.48
C SER A 268 8.06 17.55 -10.18
N PHE A 269 7.81 16.39 -10.78
CA PHE A 269 8.83 15.62 -11.48
C PHE A 269 8.34 15.26 -12.88
N SER A 270 9.11 15.64 -13.90
CA SER A 270 8.89 15.16 -15.26
C SER A 270 9.47 13.74 -15.40
N THR A 271 8.60 12.77 -15.65
CA THR A 271 8.97 11.35 -15.80
C THR A 271 8.58 10.82 -17.19
N TYR A 272 9.04 9.62 -17.55
CA TYR A 272 8.60 8.99 -18.81
C TYR A 272 7.12 8.56 -18.80
N LEU A 273 6.47 8.58 -17.64
CA LEU A 273 5.01 8.38 -17.50
C LEU A 273 4.24 9.70 -17.40
N GLY A 274 4.90 10.84 -17.62
CA GLY A 274 4.32 12.17 -17.53
C GLY A 274 4.75 12.93 -16.28
N LEU A 275 4.07 14.04 -16.04
CA LEU A 275 4.32 14.93 -14.92
C LEU A 275 3.68 14.36 -13.65
N GLN A 276 4.45 14.28 -12.58
CA GLN A 276 4.02 13.76 -11.30
C GLN A 276 4.15 14.83 -10.23
N TYR A 277 3.03 15.15 -9.57
CA TYR A 277 2.96 16.16 -8.52
C TYR A 277 2.83 15.49 -7.16
N PHE A 278 3.52 16.06 -6.17
CA PHE A 278 3.44 15.65 -4.79
C PHE A 278 3.07 16.84 -3.92
N ASP A 279 2.14 16.58 -3.00
CA ASP A 279 1.70 17.58 -2.05
C ASP A 279 2.80 17.91 -1.02
N LYS A 280 2.53 18.87 -0.14
CA LYS A 280 3.42 19.26 0.97
C LYS A 280 3.78 18.15 1.97
N SER A 281 3.14 16.99 1.89
CA SER A 281 3.46 15.81 2.69
C SER A 281 4.26 14.77 1.89
N ASN A 282 4.65 15.12 0.66
CA ASN A 282 5.27 14.26 -0.35
C ASN A 282 4.39 13.05 -0.71
N CYS A 283 3.07 13.21 -0.60
CA CYS A 283 2.10 12.24 -1.10
C CYS A 283 1.71 12.61 -2.52
N TYR A 284 1.58 11.61 -3.38
CA TYR A 284 1.19 11.80 -4.76
C TYR A 284 -0.17 12.51 -4.86
N GLY A 285 -0.20 13.63 -5.56
CA GLY A 285 -1.35 14.55 -5.59
C GLY A 285 -2.61 13.92 -6.17
N ASP A 286 -2.45 13.07 -7.17
CA ASP A 286 -3.56 12.39 -7.87
C ASP A 286 -3.94 11.05 -7.26
N CYS A 287 -3.44 10.75 -6.06
CA CYS A 287 -3.88 9.59 -5.29
C CYS A 287 -5.23 9.90 -4.63
N VAL A 288 -6.25 9.09 -4.93
CA VAL A 288 -7.58 9.14 -4.30
C VAL A 288 -7.95 7.76 -3.75
N LEU A 289 -8.74 7.71 -2.69
CA LEU A 289 -9.32 6.44 -2.23
C LEU A 289 -10.59 6.16 -3.01
N VAL A 290 -10.74 4.91 -3.46
CA VAL A 290 -11.94 4.45 -4.18
C VAL A 290 -12.40 3.13 -3.59
N SER A 291 -13.72 2.93 -3.57
CA SER A 291 -14.33 1.63 -3.35
C SER A 291 -14.77 1.06 -4.69
N ASP A 292 -14.30 -0.14 -5.01
CA ASP A 292 -14.71 -0.89 -6.20
C ASP A 292 -15.50 -2.12 -5.75
N ASP A 293 -16.69 -2.33 -6.32
CA ASP A 293 -17.39 -3.61 -6.23
C ASP A 293 -16.76 -4.63 -7.19
N LEU A 294 -16.69 -5.89 -6.75
CA LEU A 294 -15.98 -6.94 -7.45
C LEU A 294 -16.95 -7.91 -8.10
N ASP A 295 -16.90 -7.94 -9.43
CA ASP A 295 -17.70 -8.83 -10.29
C ASP A 295 -17.37 -10.31 -10.12
#